data_AF-A0A6P0LP33-F1
#
_entry.id   AF-A0A6P0LP33-F1
#
_cell.length_a   1.000
_cell.length_b   1.000
_cell.length_c   1.000
_cell.angle_alpha   90.00
_cell.angle_beta   90.00
_cell.angle_gamma   90.00
#
_symmetry.space_group_name_H-M   'P 1'
#
loop_
_entity.id
_entity.type
_entity.pdbx_description
1 polymer ?
#
loop_
_entity_poly.entity_id
_entity_poly.type
_entity_poly.pdbx_seq_one_letter_code
_entity_poly.pdbx_strand_id
1 'polypeptide(L)'
;AFNSSVELYQATPSLSVEQLQAKIDRQIQQEKELLVSPDLFIALKEKHPEITHVQMRLQRGRELNELNKYRYSVLLHIDAQPTSVITPTVESGADMSYEDIKAYLQQKQPESICFSGLVNQRVAKDVDLVELLSQPESKQNVQQLRQFLEEKLVNGIDPERLHQLSSDNGYSLELCWSAQGGPELMDGVFVRSELAKEGIVLTPLTQKSVVAGNWNNYGNNPLSSQLRKELIPELREYLESRLPEYMVPSGLMVLSKLPLTPNGKVDRKALPIPDVASSVSTEYVAPQTQTQKALVEIWAEVLGIEQVGIHDNFFDLGGHSLMATQVVSRVRQTFGNELTLQRLFESPTIAGIAKNIEVLRQLPQDKTTLISETEEYERFVL
;
A
#
# COMPACT_ATOMS: atom_id res chain seq x y z
N ALA A 1 6.46 6.89 0.86
CA ALA A 1 7.53 7.54 1.64
C ALA A 1 7.43 7.19 3.13
N PHE A 2 6.42 7.69 3.87
CA PHE A 2 6.28 7.36 5.32
C PHE A 2 6.23 5.87 5.62
N ASN A 3 5.26 5.13 5.07
CA ASN A 3 5.13 3.68 5.31
C ASN A 3 6.40 2.92 4.90
N SER A 4 7.03 3.31 3.79
CA SER A 4 8.30 2.74 3.33
C SER A 4 9.43 2.97 4.33
N SER A 5 9.55 4.18 4.89
CA SER A 5 10.54 4.55 5.90
C SER A 5 10.37 3.73 7.18
N VAL A 6 9.13 3.59 7.66
CA VAL A 6 8.79 2.82 8.86
C VAL A 6 9.10 1.34 8.67
N GLU A 7 8.63 0.72 7.58
CA GLU A 7 8.88 -0.69 7.31
C GLU A 7 10.36 -0.98 7.08
N LEU A 8 11.08 -0.09 6.37
CA LEU A 8 12.52 -0.23 6.19
C LEU A 8 13.25 -0.20 7.55
N TYR A 9 12.83 0.64 8.49
CA TYR A 9 13.44 0.72 9.82
C TYR A 9 13.14 -0.53 10.67
N GLN A 10 11.91 -1.03 10.62
CA GLN A 10 11.47 -2.18 11.43
C GLN A 10 11.89 -3.54 10.86
N ALA A 11 12.15 -3.63 9.55
CA ALA A 11 12.47 -4.88 8.90
C ALA A 11 13.80 -5.49 9.37
N THR A 12 13.88 -6.83 9.33
CA THR A 12 15.13 -7.54 9.60
C THR A 12 16.13 -7.31 8.46
N PRO A 13 17.44 -7.19 8.74
CA PRO A 13 18.44 -6.92 7.69
C PRO A 13 18.47 -7.96 6.55
N SER A 14 18.09 -9.20 6.85
CA SER A 14 18.08 -10.32 5.90
C SER A 14 16.82 -10.39 5.03
N LEU A 15 15.78 -9.61 5.32
CA LEU A 15 14.52 -9.62 4.57
C LEU A 15 14.79 -9.19 3.12
N SER A 16 14.17 -9.87 2.15
CA SER A 16 14.31 -9.46 0.75
C SER A 16 13.56 -8.15 0.48
N VAL A 17 13.99 -7.40 -0.53
CA VAL A 17 13.27 -6.19 -0.96
C VAL A 17 11.84 -6.49 -1.41
N GLU A 18 11.61 -7.64 -2.06
CA GLU A 18 10.27 -8.09 -2.45
C GLU A 18 9.35 -8.30 -1.23
N GLN A 19 9.86 -8.94 -0.18
CA GLN A 19 9.14 -9.13 1.07
C GLN A 19 8.90 -7.80 1.78
N LEU A 20 9.87 -6.89 1.78
CA LEU A 20 9.71 -5.53 2.32
C LEU A 20 8.58 -4.79 1.57
N GLN A 21 8.59 -4.82 0.24
CA GLN A 21 7.57 -4.19 -0.59
C GLN A 21 6.17 -4.72 -0.29
N ALA A 22 6.03 -6.05 -0.16
CA ALA A 22 4.76 -6.67 0.23
C ALA A 22 4.25 -6.19 1.60
N LYS A 23 5.15 -5.99 2.58
CA LYS A 23 4.79 -5.43 3.90
C LYS A 23 4.34 -3.97 3.79
N ILE A 24 5.05 -3.16 3.00
CA ILE A 24 4.69 -1.76 2.74
C ILE A 24 3.30 -1.68 2.08
N ASP A 25 3.05 -2.51 1.06
CA ASP A 25 1.77 -2.52 0.35
C ASP A 25 0.62 -2.92 1.27
N ARG A 26 0.82 -3.93 2.14
CA ARG A 26 -0.16 -4.30 3.17
C ARG A 26 -0.43 -3.13 4.13
N GLN A 27 0.61 -2.44 4.59
CA GLN A 27 0.46 -1.29 5.48
C GLN A 27 -0.33 -0.15 4.82
N ILE A 28 -0.01 0.17 3.56
CA ILE A 28 -0.73 1.18 2.77
C ILE A 28 -2.20 0.80 2.58
N GLN A 29 -2.48 -0.47 2.28
CA GLN A 29 -3.86 -0.96 2.13
C GLN A 29 -4.66 -0.91 3.43
N GLN A 30 -4.00 -1.05 4.58
CA GLN A 30 -4.61 -1.03 5.89
C GLN A 30 -4.62 0.37 6.52
N GLU A 31 -4.17 1.39 5.81
CA GLU A 31 -4.15 2.77 6.28
C GLU A 31 -5.56 3.24 6.66
N LYS A 32 -5.70 3.69 7.91
CA LYS A 32 -6.96 4.14 8.50
C LYS A 32 -7.06 5.66 8.54
N GLU A 33 -5.95 6.36 8.35
CA GLU A 33 -5.94 7.81 8.27
C GLU A 33 -6.24 8.29 6.85
N LEU A 34 -6.94 9.42 6.75
CA LEU A 34 -7.12 10.10 5.48
C LEU A 34 -5.86 10.90 5.16
N LEU A 35 -5.13 10.43 4.15
CA LEU A 35 -3.97 11.10 3.57
C LEU A 35 -4.44 11.99 2.43
N VAL A 36 -4.06 13.27 2.46
CA VAL A 36 -4.54 14.28 1.53
C VAL A 36 -3.37 14.91 0.77
N SER A 37 -3.45 14.92 -0.55
CA SER A 37 -2.55 15.66 -1.43
C SER A 37 -2.81 17.17 -1.32
N PRO A 38 -1.76 18.02 -1.31
CA PRO A 38 -1.91 19.46 -1.35
C PRO A 38 -2.79 19.94 -2.52
N ASP A 39 -2.73 19.27 -3.67
CA ASP A 39 -3.52 19.60 -4.86
C ASP A 39 -5.05 19.57 -4.60
N LEU A 40 -5.53 18.87 -3.55
CA LEU A 40 -6.95 18.87 -3.15
C LEU A 40 -7.45 20.30 -2.93
N PHE A 41 -6.69 21.11 -2.21
CA PHE A 41 -7.16 22.43 -1.76
C PHE A 41 -7.17 23.44 -2.89
N ILE A 42 -6.33 23.23 -3.92
CA ILE A 42 -6.38 24.00 -5.16
C ILE A 42 -7.65 23.64 -5.93
N ALA A 43 -7.93 22.34 -6.09
CA ALA A 43 -9.17 21.87 -6.73
C ALA A 43 -10.43 22.29 -5.94
N LEU A 44 -10.32 22.39 -4.61
CA LEU A 44 -11.40 22.87 -3.74
C LEU A 44 -11.73 24.34 -4.04
N LYS A 45 -10.70 25.19 -4.17
CA LYS A 45 -10.86 26.61 -4.56
C LYS A 45 -11.54 26.75 -5.92
N GLU A 46 -11.23 25.92 -6.90
CA GLU A 46 -11.90 25.98 -8.21
C GLU A 46 -13.41 25.69 -8.13
N LYS A 47 -13.84 24.80 -7.21
CA LYS A 47 -15.27 24.50 -7.00
C LYS A 47 -15.98 25.46 -6.04
N HIS A 48 -15.22 26.15 -5.19
CA HIS A 48 -15.72 27.05 -4.16
C HIS A 48 -15.12 28.45 -4.33
N PRO A 49 -15.72 29.30 -5.18
CA PRO A 49 -15.20 30.65 -5.47
C PRO A 49 -15.07 31.55 -4.25
N GLU A 50 -15.79 31.28 -3.16
CA GLU A 50 -15.65 31.95 -1.86
C GLU A 50 -14.25 31.75 -1.25
N ILE A 51 -13.53 30.68 -1.61
CA ILE A 51 -12.13 30.48 -1.24
C ILE A 51 -11.26 31.36 -2.13
N THR A 52 -10.99 32.57 -1.67
CA THR A 52 -10.16 33.54 -2.39
C THR A 52 -8.70 33.09 -2.50
N HIS A 53 -8.13 32.54 -1.43
CA HIS A 53 -6.72 32.16 -1.35
C HIS A 53 -6.52 30.87 -0.55
N VAL A 54 -5.50 30.11 -0.95
CA VAL A 54 -5.05 28.91 -0.25
C VAL A 54 -3.58 29.13 0.09
N GLN A 55 -3.21 28.90 1.34
CA GLN A 55 -1.82 28.90 1.80
C GLN A 55 -1.47 27.52 2.31
N MET A 56 -0.29 27.03 1.96
CA MET A 56 0.20 25.72 2.40
C MET A 56 1.58 25.90 3.00
N ARG A 57 1.82 25.27 4.14
CA ARG A 57 3.09 25.39 4.85
C ARG A 57 3.59 24.03 5.31
N LEU A 58 4.86 23.73 5.04
CA LEU A 58 5.54 22.60 5.66
C LEU A 58 5.61 22.82 7.18
N GLN A 59 5.57 21.73 7.94
CA GLN A 59 5.69 21.82 9.39
C GLN A 59 7.08 22.26 9.81
N ARG A 60 7.15 23.00 10.91
CA ARG A 60 8.41 23.43 11.52
C ARG A 60 8.88 22.46 12.60
N GLY A 61 10.20 22.36 12.75
CA GLY A 61 10.84 21.55 13.79
C GLY A 61 12.17 20.96 13.32
N ARG A 62 13.10 20.78 14.26
CA ARG A 62 14.43 20.20 13.99
C ARG A 62 14.43 18.67 14.03
N GLU A 63 13.46 18.08 14.72
CA GLU A 63 13.37 16.63 14.88
C GLU A 63 12.89 15.95 13.59
N LEU A 64 13.56 14.86 13.21
CA LEU A 64 13.22 14.06 12.03
C LEU A 64 12.15 13.01 12.37
N ASN A 65 10.94 13.48 12.68
CA ASN A 65 9.77 12.64 12.98
C ASN A 65 8.69 12.75 11.89
N GLU A 66 7.64 11.93 11.98
CA GLU A 66 6.54 11.92 11.02
C GLU A 66 5.90 13.31 10.84
N LEU A 67 5.59 13.99 11.95
CA LEU A 67 4.93 15.30 11.96
C LEU A 67 5.71 16.34 11.14
N ASN A 68 7.03 16.41 11.31
CA ASN A 68 7.86 17.42 10.66
C ASN A 68 8.26 17.05 9.23
N LYS A 69 8.24 15.74 8.89
CA LYS A 69 8.65 15.23 7.58
C LYS A 69 7.51 15.25 6.56
N TYR A 70 6.31 14.79 6.96
CA TYR A 70 5.26 14.43 6.01
C TYR A 70 3.98 15.26 6.15
N ARG A 71 3.74 15.91 7.29
CA ARG A 71 2.55 16.72 7.50
C ARG A 71 2.78 18.15 7.02
N TYR A 72 1.68 18.84 6.76
CA TYR A 72 1.65 20.25 6.34
C TYR A 72 0.39 20.92 6.90
N SER A 73 0.41 22.24 6.97
CA SER A 73 -0.74 23.06 7.37
C SER A 73 -1.35 23.72 6.15
N VAL A 74 -2.68 23.90 6.18
CA VAL A 74 -3.42 24.62 5.13
C VAL A 74 -4.23 25.74 5.77
N LEU A 75 -4.14 26.93 5.19
CA LEU A 75 -4.97 28.08 5.52
C LEU A 75 -5.86 28.42 4.31
N LEU A 76 -7.16 28.44 4.53
CA LEU A 76 -8.15 28.83 3.51
C LEU A 76 -8.69 30.22 3.87
N HIS A 77 -8.54 31.17 2.95
CA HIS A 77 -9.04 32.53 3.11
C HIS A 77 -10.38 32.65 2.40
N ILE A 78 -11.46 32.80 3.17
CA ILE A 78 -12.83 32.91 2.67
C ILE A 78 -13.22 34.37 2.51
N ASP A 79 -13.67 34.75 1.31
CA ASP A 79 -14.10 36.10 0.94
C ASP A 79 -13.12 37.21 1.37
N ALA A 80 -11.82 36.85 1.46
CA ALA A 80 -10.81 37.75 1.95
C ALA A 80 -10.46 38.78 0.88
N GLN A 81 -10.39 40.04 1.30
CA GLN A 81 -9.94 41.16 0.49
C GLN A 81 -8.56 41.58 1.02
N PRO A 82 -7.48 40.93 0.58
CA PRO A 82 -6.15 41.28 1.06
C PRO A 82 -5.77 42.69 0.61
N THR A 83 -5.11 43.43 1.48
CA THR A 83 -4.61 44.78 1.19
C THR A 83 -3.61 44.78 0.03
N SER A 84 -2.82 43.71 -0.08
CA SER A 84 -1.90 43.48 -1.19
C SER A 84 -1.75 41.99 -1.49
N VAL A 85 -1.50 41.66 -2.75
CA VAL A 85 -1.17 40.30 -3.21
C VAL A 85 0.23 40.34 -3.78
N ILE A 86 1.12 39.52 -3.21
CA ILE A 86 2.53 39.47 -3.57
C ILE A 86 2.74 38.26 -4.46
N THR A 87 3.19 38.51 -5.69
CA THR A 87 3.58 37.48 -6.65
C THR A 87 5.11 37.49 -6.77
N PRO A 88 5.81 36.56 -6.11
CA PRO A 88 7.27 36.50 -6.15
C PRO A 88 7.77 36.19 -7.56
N THR A 89 8.94 36.75 -7.91
CA THR A 89 9.68 36.26 -9.07
C THR A 89 10.13 34.83 -8.83
N VAL A 90 9.99 33.95 -9.83
CA VAL A 90 10.36 32.54 -9.70
C VAL A 90 11.74 32.30 -10.32
N GLU A 91 12.62 31.67 -9.55
CA GLU A 91 13.91 31.16 -9.98
C GLU A 91 13.94 29.64 -9.79
N SER A 92 14.72 28.95 -10.62
CA SER A 92 14.91 27.51 -10.45
C SER A 92 15.71 27.24 -9.18
N GLY A 93 15.18 26.38 -8.31
CA GLY A 93 15.87 25.81 -7.16
C GLY A 93 16.59 24.49 -7.45
N ALA A 94 16.45 23.95 -8.67
CA ALA A 94 17.11 22.70 -9.05
C ALA A 94 18.63 22.81 -8.84
N ASP A 95 19.20 21.79 -8.18
CA ASP A 95 20.63 21.68 -7.85
C ASP A 95 21.22 22.80 -6.97
N MET A 96 20.41 23.76 -6.49
CA MET A 96 20.90 24.83 -5.63
C MET A 96 21.29 24.31 -4.25
N SER A 97 22.45 24.72 -3.76
CA SER A 97 22.85 24.51 -2.38
C SER A 97 22.35 25.63 -1.46
N TYR A 98 22.40 25.38 -0.15
CA TYR A 98 22.14 26.40 0.86
C TYR A 98 23.02 27.66 0.68
N GLU A 99 24.29 27.48 0.31
CA GLU A 99 25.21 28.61 0.15
C GLU A 99 24.88 29.43 -1.11
N ASP A 100 24.39 28.80 -2.18
CA ASP A 100 23.95 29.51 -3.39
C ASP A 100 22.75 30.43 -3.09
N ILE A 101 21.76 29.92 -2.33
CA ILE A 101 20.59 30.71 -1.91
C ILE A 101 21.03 31.87 -1.02
N LYS A 102 21.91 31.61 -0.05
CA LYS A 102 22.44 32.65 0.84
C LYS A 102 23.18 33.74 0.06
N ALA A 103 24.07 33.36 -0.85
CA ALA A 103 24.80 34.30 -1.69
C ALA A 103 23.84 35.15 -2.55
N TYR A 104 22.82 34.52 -3.13
CA TYR A 104 21.80 35.22 -3.92
C TYR A 104 21.06 36.28 -3.09
N LEU A 105 20.54 35.90 -1.92
CA LEU A 105 19.78 36.80 -1.05
C LEU A 105 20.62 37.99 -0.56
N GLN A 106 21.91 37.77 -0.29
CA GLN A 106 22.84 38.81 0.17
C GLN A 106 23.26 39.77 -0.94
N GLN A 107 23.46 39.26 -2.15
CA GLN A 107 23.93 40.05 -3.30
C GLN A 107 22.81 40.82 -3.98
N LYS A 108 21.71 40.12 -4.32
CA LYS A 108 20.61 40.72 -5.10
C LYS A 108 19.56 41.41 -4.24
N GLN A 109 19.42 40.98 -2.99
CA GLN A 109 18.51 41.59 -2.02
C GLN A 109 17.06 41.81 -2.52
N PRO A 110 16.43 40.82 -3.21
CA PRO A 110 15.12 41.02 -3.83
C PRO A 110 14.03 41.41 -2.81
N GLU A 111 12.97 42.05 -3.29
CA GLU A 111 11.77 42.31 -2.46
C GLU A 111 10.98 41.02 -2.21
N SER A 112 10.85 40.20 -3.25
CA SER A 112 10.25 38.85 -3.18
C SER A 112 10.88 37.92 -4.21
N ILE A 113 11.13 36.66 -3.83
CA ILE A 113 11.70 35.62 -4.69
C ILE A 113 11.20 34.24 -4.26
N CYS A 114 10.91 33.37 -5.23
CA CYS A 114 10.61 31.96 -5.02
C CYS A 114 11.70 31.11 -5.68
N PHE A 115 12.39 30.29 -4.89
CA PHE A 115 13.23 29.21 -5.42
C PHE A 115 12.37 27.95 -5.54
N SER A 116 11.99 27.61 -6.77
CA SER A 116 11.07 26.49 -7.02
C SER A 116 11.82 25.19 -7.29
N GLY A 117 11.41 24.10 -6.64
CA GLY A 117 12.02 22.78 -6.84
C GLY A 117 13.31 22.56 -6.05
N LEU A 118 13.38 23.09 -4.82
CA LEU A 118 14.46 22.75 -3.89
C LEU A 118 14.26 21.34 -3.34
N VAL A 119 15.32 20.57 -3.18
CA VAL A 119 15.24 19.23 -2.57
C VAL A 119 15.07 19.35 -1.05
N ASN A 120 13.96 18.85 -0.52
CA ASN A 120 13.70 18.80 0.91
C ASN A 120 14.48 17.65 1.55
N GLN A 121 15.55 17.99 2.28
CA GLN A 121 16.44 17.01 2.92
C GLN A 121 15.70 16.05 3.86
N ARG A 122 14.58 16.49 4.46
CA ARG A 122 13.84 15.69 5.43
C ARG A 122 13.25 14.42 4.83
N VAL A 123 12.85 14.45 3.56
CA VAL A 123 12.13 13.34 2.90
C VAL A 123 12.87 12.73 1.72
N ALA A 124 13.91 13.39 1.21
CA ALA A 124 14.61 12.96 0.00
C ALA A 124 15.08 11.49 0.05
N LYS A 125 15.66 11.03 1.16
CA LYS A 125 16.05 9.61 1.32
C LYS A 125 14.86 8.65 1.31
N ASP A 126 13.72 9.06 1.85
CA ASP A 126 12.51 8.23 1.88
C ASP A 126 11.84 8.19 0.50
N VAL A 127 12.02 9.22 -0.32
CA VAL A 127 11.60 9.24 -1.72
C VAL A 127 12.51 8.36 -2.56
N ASP A 128 13.83 8.46 -2.37
CA ASP A 128 14.81 7.57 -3.01
C ASP A 128 14.49 6.10 -2.73
N LEU A 129 14.12 5.78 -1.49
CA LEU A 129 13.65 4.45 -1.11
C LEU A 129 12.46 4.01 -1.96
N VAL A 130 11.42 4.85 -2.10
CA VAL A 130 10.24 4.52 -2.91
C VAL A 130 10.60 4.30 -4.38
N GLU A 131 11.50 5.12 -4.92
CA GLU A 131 11.98 4.97 -6.30
C GLU A 131 12.72 3.64 -6.49
N LEU A 132 13.62 3.28 -5.57
CA LEU A 132 14.35 2.01 -5.61
C LEU A 132 13.41 0.80 -5.49
N LEU A 133 12.43 0.87 -4.59
CA LEU A 133 11.41 -0.17 -4.42
C LEU A 133 10.55 -0.37 -5.66
N SER A 134 10.41 0.66 -6.51
CA SER A 134 9.64 0.60 -7.75
C SER A 134 10.40 -0.07 -8.90
N GLN A 135 11.70 -0.38 -8.73
CA GLN A 135 12.51 -1.03 -9.76
C GLN A 135 12.25 -2.54 -9.79
N PRO A 136 11.90 -3.12 -10.96
CA PRO A 136 11.74 -4.57 -11.09
C PRO A 136 13.05 -5.31 -10.79
N GLU A 137 12.99 -6.45 -10.09
CA GLU A 137 14.08 -7.42 -9.93
C GLU A 137 15.22 -7.04 -8.94
N SER A 138 14.96 -6.24 -7.90
CA SER A 138 15.96 -6.03 -6.85
C SER A 138 16.19 -7.31 -6.03
N LYS A 139 17.27 -8.04 -6.33
CA LYS A 139 17.77 -9.18 -5.53
C LYS A 139 18.41 -8.76 -4.20
N GLN A 140 18.29 -7.49 -3.84
CA GLN A 140 18.89 -6.96 -2.62
C GLN A 140 18.07 -7.35 -1.39
N ASN A 141 18.73 -7.31 -0.24
CA ASN A 141 18.06 -7.37 1.05
C ASN A 141 18.00 -5.98 1.71
N VAL A 142 17.27 -5.89 2.81
CA VAL A 142 17.11 -4.66 3.59
C VAL A 142 18.45 -4.07 4.03
N GLN A 143 19.44 -4.89 4.39
CA GLN A 143 20.77 -4.38 4.79
C GLN A 143 21.45 -3.62 3.65
N GLN A 144 21.49 -4.23 2.46
CA GLN A 144 22.09 -3.63 1.27
C GLN A 144 21.35 -2.35 0.87
N LEU A 145 20.03 -2.35 0.97
CA LEU A 145 19.20 -1.17 0.69
C LEU A 145 19.47 -0.02 1.66
N ARG A 146 19.59 -0.31 2.97
CA ARG A 146 19.97 0.69 3.98
C ARG A 146 21.35 1.27 3.70
N GLN A 147 22.33 0.42 3.41
CA GLN A 147 23.69 0.86 3.09
C GLN A 147 23.70 1.77 1.86
N PHE A 148 22.98 1.40 0.80
CA PHE A 148 22.87 2.22 -0.41
C PHE A 148 22.28 3.61 -0.12
N LEU A 149 21.21 3.68 0.68
CA LEU A 149 20.57 4.95 1.08
C LEU A 149 21.44 5.79 2.02
N GLU A 150 22.31 5.16 2.81
CA GLU A 150 23.30 5.85 3.64
C GLU A 150 24.40 6.48 2.79
N GLU A 151 24.92 5.74 1.80
CA GLU A 151 25.99 6.17 0.90
C GLU A 151 25.54 7.19 -0.16
N LYS A 152 24.26 7.18 -0.57
CA LYS A 152 23.73 8.12 -1.55
C LYS A 152 23.78 9.55 -0.99
N LEU A 153 24.59 10.38 -1.65
CA LEU A 153 24.63 11.82 -1.39
C LEU A 153 23.34 12.46 -1.90
N VAL A 154 22.66 13.17 -1.01
CA VAL A 154 21.47 13.95 -1.33
C VAL A 154 21.85 15.43 -1.23
N ASN A 155 21.73 16.17 -2.32
CA ASN A 155 21.88 17.63 -2.32
C ASN A 155 20.60 18.30 -1.80
N GLY A 156 20.20 17.93 -0.58
CA GLY A 156 18.99 18.40 0.08
C GLY A 156 19.29 19.57 1.00
N ILE A 157 18.31 20.45 1.17
CA ILE A 157 18.37 21.54 2.13
C ILE A 157 17.38 21.28 3.27
N ASP A 158 17.86 21.40 4.52
CA ASP A 158 16.99 21.36 5.70
C ASP A 158 16.09 22.62 5.75
N PRO A 159 14.76 22.46 5.76
CA PRO A 159 13.81 23.56 5.92
C PRO A 159 14.10 24.50 7.10
N GLU A 160 14.57 24.01 8.26
CA GLU A 160 14.88 24.91 9.39
C GLU A 160 16.08 25.81 9.11
N ARG A 161 17.06 25.35 8.32
CA ARG A 161 18.19 26.18 7.93
C ARG A 161 17.73 27.32 7.02
N LEU A 162 16.76 27.09 6.14
CA LEU A 162 16.18 28.15 5.32
C LEU A 162 15.40 29.18 6.16
N HIS A 163 14.66 28.73 7.19
CA HIS A 163 14.00 29.65 8.13
C HIS A 163 15.00 30.49 8.93
N GLN A 164 16.13 29.91 9.34
CA GLN A 164 17.20 30.68 9.98
C GLN A 164 17.78 31.71 9.01
N LEU A 165 18.13 31.27 7.78
CA LEU A 165 18.65 32.13 6.73
C LEU A 165 17.72 33.30 6.41
N SER A 166 16.41 33.04 6.32
CA SER A 166 15.43 34.10 6.04
C SER A 166 15.43 35.15 7.14
N SER A 167 15.37 34.71 8.40
CA SER A 167 15.36 35.57 9.58
C SER A 167 16.62 36.43 9.67
N ASP A 168 17.78 35.82 9.45
CA ASP A 168 19.09 36.50 9.50
C ASP A 168 19.25 37.58 8.41
N ASN A 169 18.47 37.49 7.32
CA ASN A 169 18.55 38.42 6.18
C ASN A 169 17.29 39.32 6.04
N GLY A 170 16.41 39.34 7.04
CA GLY A 170 15.23 40.21 7.07
C GLY A 170 14.06 39.76 6.18
N TYR A 171 13.97 38.48 5.85
CA TYR A 171 12.88 37.89 5.07
C TYR A 171 11.93 37.07 5.93
N SER A 172 10.64 37.14 5.60
CA SER A 172 9.67 36.10 5.90
C SER A 172 9.82 34.98 4.87
N LEU A 173 9.71 33.73 5.32
CA LEU A 173 9.81 32.55 4.47
C LEU A 173 8.54 31.71 4.56
N GLU A 174 7.97 31.41 3.41
CA GLU A 174 6.98 30.35 3.26
C GLU A 174 7.59 29.17 2.51
N LEU A 175 7.51 27.98 3.13
CA LEU A 175 7.92 26.73 2.51
C LEU A 175 6.67 25.89 2.25
N CYS A 176 6.48 25.44 1.01
CA CYS A 176 5.41 24.51 0.64
C CYS A 176 5.96 23.38 -0.24
N TRP A 177 5.16 22.33 -0.43
CA TRP A 177 5.45 21.34 -1.46
C TRP A 177 5.53 22.01 -2.84
N SER A 178 6.39 21.51 -3.73
CA SER A 178 6.64 22.16 -5.00
C SER A 178 5.51 21.93 -6.01
N ALA A 179 5.20 22.96 -6.81
CA ALA A 179 4.32 22.83 -7.97
C ALA A 179 4.87 21.88 -9.05
N GLN A 180 6.18 21.65 -9.07
CA GLN A 180 6.86 20.83 -10.08
C GLN A 180 6.53 19.33 -9.97
N GLY A 181 5.92 18.89 -8.85
CA GLY A 181 5.33 17.56 -8.71
C GLY A 181 6.25 16.45 -8.19
N GLY A 182 7.54 16.73 -7.96
CA GLY A 182 8.42 15.79 -7.26
C GLY A 182 8.08 15.68 -5.76
N PRO A 183 7.91 14.47 -5.19
CA PRO A 183 7.49 14.29 -3.79
C PRO A 183 8.54 14.74 -2.76
N GLU A 184 9.80 14.89 -3.17
CA GLU A 184 10.91 15.43 -2.39
C GLU A 184 11.08 16.94 -2.57
N LEU A 185 10.39 17.54 -3.54
CA LEU A 185 10.60 18.94 -3.91
C LEU A 185 9.74 19.87 -3.07
N MET A 186 10.34 20.98 -2.66
CA MET A 186 9.70 22.10 -1.99
C MET A 186 9.97 23.41 -2.73
N ASP A 187 9.04 24.35 -2.62
CA ASP A 187 9.24 25.72 -3.06
C ASP A 187 9.56 26.60 -1.84
N GLY A 188 10.58 27.44 -1.95
CA GLY A 188 10.98 28.38 -0.91
C GLY A 188 10.72 29.83 -1.31
N VAL A 189 9.70 30.44 -0.71
CA VAL A 189 9.27 31.80 -1.02
C VAL A 189 9.74 32.78 0.03
N PHE A 190 10.72 33.60 -0.33
CA PHE A 190 11.29 34.66 0.49
C PHE A 190 10.66 35.99 0.13
N VAL A 191 10.11 36.69 1.12
CA VAL A 191 9.52 38.03 0.97
C VAL A 191 10.05 38.91 2.08
N ARG A 192 10.39 40.17 1.79
CA ARG A 192 10.82 41.11 2.84
C ARG A 192 9.79 41.15 3.96
N SER A 193 10.27 41.08 5.20
CA SER A 193 9.40 40.89 6.38
C SER A 193 8.36 41.99 6.56
N GLU A 194 8.66 43.20 6.08
CA GLU A 194 7.75 44.35 6.10
C GLU A 194 6.60 44.14 5.10
N LEU A 195 6.92 43.76 3.85
CA LEU A 195 5.94 43.46 2.81
C LEU A 195 5.06 42.27 3.17
N ALA A 196 5.64 41.21 3.74
CA ALA A 196 4.92 39.99 4.10
C ALA A 196 3.85 40.20 5.19
N LYS A 197 3.95 41.25 6.02
CA LYS A 197 2.94 41.56 7.05
C LYS A 197 1.66 42.15 6.46
N GLU A 198 1.75 42.78 5.29
CA GLU A 198 0.68 43.58 4.71
C GLU A 198 -0.04 42.88 3.55
N GLY A 199 0.39 41.68 3.17
CA GLY A 199 -0.08 41.01 1.96
C GLY A 199 -0.20 39.50 2.03
N ILE A 200 -0.95 38.94 1.09
CA ILE A 200 -0.99 37.50 0.83
C ILE A 200 0.12 37.17 -0.16
N VAL A 201 1.01 36.26 0.24
CA VAL A 201 2.06 35.73 -0.62
C VAL A 201 1.50 34.55 -1.42
N LEU A 202 1.64 34.61 -2.74
CA LEU A 202 1.28 33.50 -3.62
C LEU A 202 2.50 32.60 -3.86
N THR A 203 2.30 31.29 -3.76
CA THR A 203 3.32 30.30 -4.15
C THR A 203 2.98 29.70 -5.52
N PRO A 204 3.96 29.20 -6.28
CA PRO A 204 3.69 28.53 -7.56
C PRO A 204 2.67 27.40 -7.43
N LEU A 205 2.71 26.64 -6.33
CA LEU A 205 1.77 25.56 -6.08
C LEU A 205 0.34 26.09 -6.02
N THR A 206 0.09 27.16 -5.26
CA THR A 206 -1.25 27.75 -5.12
C THR A 206 -1.77 28.43 -6.39
N GLN A 207 -0.91 28.63 -7.38
CA GLN A 207 -1.23 29.18 -8.71
C GLN A 207 -1.39 28.10 -9.77
N LYS A 208 -1.06 26.84 -9.46
CA LYS A 208 -1.20 25.70 -10.36
C LYS A 208 -2.67 25.54 -10.76
N SER A 209 -2.93 25.29 -12.03
CA SER A 209 -4.26 24.91 -12.51
C SER A 209 -4.46 23.41 -12.31
N VAL A 210 -5.59 23.00 -11.72
CA VAL A 210 -5.82 21.60 -11.36
C VAL A 210 -7.23 21.20 -11.80
N VAL A 211 -7.38 20.18 -12.63
CA VAL A 211 -8.72 19.77 -13.10
C VAL A 211 -9.57 19.25 -11.93
N ALA A 212 -10.50 20.08 -11.45
CA ALA A 212 -11.46 19.72 -10.43
C ALA A 212 -12.47 18.68 -10.95
N GLY A 213 -12.19 17.40 -10.74
CA GLY A 213 -13.06 16.30 -11.21
C GLY A 213 -13.28 15.25 -10.15
N ASN A 214 -12.30 14.36 -10.00
CA ASN A 214 -12.38 13.18 -9.16
C ASN A 214 -11.58 13.35 -7.86
N TRP A 215 -12.28 13.43 -6.73
CA TRP A 215 -11.66 13.58 -5.42
C TRP A 215 -10.74 12.43 -5.01
N ASN A 216 -10.97 11.23 -5.57
CA ASN A 216 -10.12 10.06 -5.33
C ASN A 216 -8.68 10.24 -5.84
N ASN A 217 -8.41 11.28 -6.64
CA ASN A 217 -7.06 11.59 -7.10
C ASN A 217 -6.23 12.34 -6.04
N TYR A 218 -6.87 12.88 -4.99
CA TYR A 218 -6.19 13.72 -4.00
C TYR A 218 -6.11 13.10 -2.62
N GLY A 219 -6.47 11.84 -2.45
CA GLY A 219 -6.31 11.16 -1.18
C GLY A 219 -6.57 9.67 -1.24
N ASN A 220 -6.21 8.97 -0.17
CA ASN A 220 -6.55 7.56 0.00
C ASN A 220 -8.01 7.39 0.45
N ASN A 221 -8.46 6.14 0.55
CA ASN A 221 -9.75 5.80 1.14
C ASN A 221 -9.54 5.01 2.45
N PRO A 222 -9.65 5.65 3.63
CA PRO A 222 -9.41 5.00 4.92
C PRO A 222 -10.44 3.92 5.24
N LEU A 223 -11.65 4.00 4.65
CA LEU A 223 -12.71 3.02 4.84
C LEU A 223 -12.54 1.79 3.95
N SER A 224 -11.57 1.80 3.02
CA SER A 224 -11.41 0.71 2.07
C SER A 224 -11.09 -0.63 2.73
N SER A 225 -10.34 -0.63 3.83
CA SER A 225 -10.02 -1.84 4.60
C SER A 225 -11.25 -2.43 5.27
N GLN A 226 -12.07 -1.59 5.92
CA GLN A 226 -13.31 -2.03 6.55
C GLN A 226 -14.31 -2.53 5.50
N LEU A 227 -14.49 -1.76 4.42
CA LEU A 227 -15.35 -2.15 3.31
C LEU A 227 -14.93 -3.51 2.74
N ARG A 228 -13.63 -3.78 2.57
CA ARG A 228 -13.13 -5.09 2.13
C ARG A 228 -13.48 -6.21 3.12
N LYS A 229 -13.33 -5.97 4.42
CA LYS A 229 -13.63 -6.97 5.46
C LYS A 229 -15.11 -7.35 5.51
N GLU A 230 -16.01 -6.42 5.24
CA GLU A 230 -17.45 -6.66 5.26
C GLU A 230 -17.96 -7.17 3.90
N LEU A 231 -17.55 -6.53 2.79
CA LEU A 231 -18.06 -6.82 1.45
C LEU A 231 -17.62 -8.17 0.90
N ILE A 232 -16.38 -8.59 1.13
CA ILE A 232 -15.85 -9.83 0.55
C ILE A 232 -16.60 -11.06 1.08
N PRO A 233 -16.80 -11.24 2.41
CA PRO A 233 -17.61 -12.33 2.93
C PRO A 233 -19.06 -12.30 2.44
N GLU A 234 -19.73 -11.14 2.49
CA GLU A 234 -21.12 -11.02 2.03
C GLU A 234 -21.27 -11.37 0.54
N LEU A 235 -20.34 -10.90 -0.30
CA LEU A 235 -20.35 -11.21 -1.72
C LEU A 235 -20.09 -12.70 -1.97
N ARG A 236 -19.20 -13.32 -1.20
CA ARG A 236 -18.91 -14.76 -1.30
C ARG A 236 -20.16 -15.58 -0.94
N GLU A 237 -20.79 -15.29 0.19
CA GLU A 237 -22.03 -15.96 0.62
C GLU A 237 -23.14 -15.79 -0.44
N TYR A 238 -23.27 -14.58 -1.00
CA TYR A 238 -24.20 -14.31 -2.08
C TYR A 238 -23.93 -15.16 -3.33
N LEU A 239 -22.66 -15.32 -3.72
CA LEU A 239 -22.27 -16.13 -4.88
C LEU A 239 -22.49 -17.64 -4.62
N GLU A 240 -22.12 -18.13 -3.44
CA GLU A 240 -22.31 -19.53 -3.03
C GLU A 240 -23.80 -19.92 -3.01
N SER A 241 -24.69 -18.98 -2.66
CA SER A 241 -26.14 -19.22 -2.69
C SER A 241 -26.75 -19.33 -4.11
N ARG A 242 -26.02 -18.93 -5.16
CA ARG A 242 -26.54 -18.82 -6.54
C ARG A 242 -25.76 -19.59 -7.58
N LEU A 243 -24.50 -19.92 -7.31
CA LEU A 243 -23.59 -20.55 -8.26
C LEU A 243 -23.16 -21.93 -7.73
N PRO A 244 -22.96 -22.91 -8.62
CA PRO A 244 -22.23 -24.13 -8.25
C PRO A 244 -20.84 -23.79 -7.72
N GLU A 245 -20.32 -24.61 -6.80
CA GLU A 245 -19.03 -24.40 -6.12
C GLU A 245 -17.87 -24.08 -7.09
N TYR A 246 -17.77 -24.79 -8.21
CA TYR A 246 -16.72 -24.60 -9.22
C TYR A 246 -16.83 -23.28 -10.02
N MET A 247 -17.92 -22.53 -9.88
CA MET A 247 -18.10 -21.20 -10.48
C MET A 247 -17.87 -20.06 -9.47
N VAL A 248 -17.74 -20.38 -8.17
CA VAL A 248 -17.41 -19.38 -7.15
C VAL A 248 -15.91 -19.05 -7.24
N PRO A 249 -15.52 -17.77 -7.40
CA PRO A 249 -14.10 -17.40 -7.47
C PRO A 249 -13.38 -17.72 -6.16
N SER A 250 -12.20 -18.33 -6.25
CA SER A 250 -11.35 -18.60 -5.09
C SER A 250 -10.81 -17.33 -4.42
N GLY A 251 -10.65 -16.25 -5.18
CA GLY A 251 -10.19 -14.95 -4.69
C GLY A 251 -11.11 -13.82 -5.14
N LEU A 252 -11.47 -12.94 -4.19
CA LEU A 252 -12.19 -11.70 -4.44
C LEU A 252 -11.29 -10.53 -4.00
N MET A 253 -11.09 -9.56 -4.89
CA MET A 253 -10.30 -8.35 -4.60
C MET A 253 -11.11 -7.11 -4.94
N VAL A 254 -11.05 -6.10 -4.05
CA VAL A 254 -11.61 -4.78 -4.31
C VAL A 254 -10.53 -3.88 -4.92
N LEU A 255 -10.82 -3.35 -6.09
CA LEU A 255 -10.00 -2.34 -6.76
C LEU A 255 -10.65 -0.96 -6.65
N SER A 256 -9.85 0.09 -6.45
CA SER A 256 -10.34 1.47 -6.51
C SER A 256 -10.78 1.86 -7.92
N LYS A 257 -10.13 1.30 -8.95
CA LYS A 257 -10.47 1.47 -10.37
C LYS A 257 -9.98 0.25 -11.17
N LEU A 258 -10.74 -0.12 -12.21
CA LEU A 258 -10.26 -1.11 -13.17
C LEU A 258 -9.10 -0.53 -14.00
N PRO A 259 -7.98 -1.26 -14.15
CA PRO A 259 -6.92 -0.85 -15.06
C PRO A 259 -7.45 -0.90 -16.50
N LEU A 260 -7.25 0.19 -17.24
CA LEU A 260 -7.70 0.32 -18.62
C LEU A 260 -6.49 0.49 -19.54
N THR A 261 -6.57 -0.14 -20.70
CA THR A 261 -5.72 0.14 -21.86
C THR A 261 -5.96 1.58 -22.36
N PRO A 262 -5.05 2.17 -23.16
CA PRO A 262 -5.27 3.50 -23.76
C PRO A 262 -6.57 3.61 -24.57
N ASN A 263 -7.06 2.48 -25.11
CA ASN A 263 -8.31 2.40 -25.85
C ASN A 263 -9.55 2.16 -24.96
N GLY A 264 -9.42 2.27 -23.64
CA GLY A 264 -10.52 2.15 -22.67
C GLY A 264 -11.00 0.73 -22.35
N LYS A 265 -10.36 -0.32 -22.89
CA LYS A 265 -10.67 -1.72 -22.53
C LYS A 265 -9.95 -2.11 -21.24
N VAL A 266 -10.51 -3.05 -20.46
CA VAL A 266 -9.84 -3.58 -19.25
C VAL A 266 -8.50 -4.21 -19.62
N ASP A 267 -7.43 -3.73 -18.99
CA ASP A 267 -6.10 -4.32 -19.09
C ASP A 267 -5.95 -5.44 -18.07
N ARG A 268 -6.17 -6.67 -18.53
CA ARG A 268 -6.07 -7.87 -17.69
C ARG A 268 -4.66 -8.15 -17.20
N LYS A 269 -3.63 -7.68 -17.90
CA LYS A 269 -2.23 -7.90 -17.50
C LYS A 269 -1.83 -6.98 -16.36
N ALA A 270 -2.48 -5.83 -16.26
CA ALA A 270 -2.29 -4.87 -15.19
C ALA A 270 -3.17 -5.15 -13.96
N LEU A 271 -3.99 -6.21 -13.98
CA LEU A 271 -4.74 -6.63 -12.79
C LEU A 271 -3.75 -7.20 -11.77
N PRO A 272 -3.79 -6.72 -10.51
CA PRO A 272 -2.95 -7.27 -9.46
C PRO A 272 -3.34 -8.73 -9.18
N ILE A 273 -2.35 -9.54 -8.84
CA ILE A 273 -2.56 -10.91 -8.41
C ILE A 273 -3.22 -10.85 -7.01
N PRO A 274 -4.36 -11.53 -6.78
CA PRO A 274 -4.95 -11.64 -5.44
C PRO A 274 -3.93 -12.13 -4.43
N ASP A 275 -3.62 -11.32 -3.41
CA ASP A 275 -2.89 -11.80 -2.25
C ASP A 275 -3.86 -12.71 -1.49
N VAL A 276 -3.71 -14.00 -1.74
CA VAL A 276 -4.57 -15.07 -1.26
C VAL A 276 -4.67 -15.05 0.27
N ALA A 277 -3.60 -14.62 0.95
CA ALA A 277 -3.56 -14.42 2.39
C ALA A 277 -4.43 -13.24 2.89
N SER A 278 -4.76 -12.28 2.03
CA SER A 278 -5.60 -11.13 2.37
C SER A 278 -7.09 -11.35 2.07
N SER A 279 -7.43 -12.41 1.33
CA SER A 279 -8.82 -12.76 0.98
C SER A 279 -9.47 -13.70 1.99
N VAL A 280 -8.69 -14.25 2.92
CA VAL A 280 -9.15 -15.19 3.93
C VAL A 280 -9.08 -14.52 5.31
N SER A 281 -10.21 -14.00 5.76
CA SER A 281 -10.38 -13.47 7.12
C SER A 281 -10.65 -14.59 8.13
N THR A 282 -9.92 -15.70 8.09
CA THR A 282 -9.83 -16.59 9.25
C THR A 282 -8.63 -16.17 10.07
N GLU A 283 -8.88 -15.76 11.32
CA GLU A 283 -7.84 -15.54 12.31
C GLU A 283 -6.92 -16.78 12.34
N TYR A 284 -5.60 -16.59 12.24
CA TYR A 284 -4.68 -17.73 12.19
C TYR A 284 -4.81 -18.58 13.46
N VAL A 285 -5.22 -19.83 13.30
CA VAL A 285 -5.29 -20.81 14.39
C VAL A 285 -4.27 -21.91 14.14
N ALA A 286 -3.32 -22.05 15.05
CA ALA A 286 -2.25 -23.05 14.98
C ALA A 286 -2.79 -24.49 15.18
N PRO A 287 -2.15 -25.51 14.57
CA PRO A 287 -2.54 -26.90 14.73
C PRO A 287 -2.34 -27.40 16.17
N GLN A 288 -3.38 -28.01 16.73
CA GLN A 288 -3.43 -28.49 18.11
C GLN A 288 -3.14 -30.00 18.21
N THR A 289 -3.54 -30.79 17.20
CA THR A 289 -3.35 -32.24 17.20
C THR A 289 -2.21 -32.68 16.28
N GLN A 290 -1.66 -33.88 16.51
CA GLN A 290 -0.60 -34.43 15.65
C GLN A 290 -1.09 -34.64 14.20
N THR A 291 -2.36 -35.00 14.02
CA THR A 291 -3.01 -35.10 12.70
C THR A 291 -3.03 -33.75 12.00
N GLN A 292 -3.45 -32.69 12.71
CA GLN A 292 -3.49 -31.34 12.16
C GLN A 292 -2.10 -30.83 11.77
N LYS A 293 -1.07 -31.09 12.59
CA LYS A 293 0.33 -30.70 12.28
C LYS A 293 0.83 -31.34 10.99
N ALA A 294 0.66 -32.65 10.84
CA ALA A 294 1.09 -33.35 9.64
C ALA A 294 0.28 -32.93 8.39
N LEU A 295 -1.01 -32.61 8.53
CA LEU A 295 -1.80 -32.06 7.42
C LEU A 295 -1.34 -30.65 7.03
N VAL A 296 -1.02 -29.80 8.00
CA VAL A 296 -0.47 -28.46 7.77
C VAL A 296 0.83 -28.53 7.00
N GLU A 297 1.74 -29.44 7.37
CA GLU A 297 3.00 -29.67 6.64
C GLU A 297 2.74 -30.11 5.19
N ILE A 298 1.84 -31.08 4.98
CA ILE A 298 1.48 -31.53 3.62
C ILE A 298 0.93 -30.38 2.77
N TRP A 299 0.05 -29.53 3.33
CA TRP A 299 -0.49 -28.39 2.60
C TRP A 299 0.54 -27.31 2.33
N ALA A 300 1.34 -26.94 3.33
CA ALA A 300 2.41 -25.95 3.16
C ALA A 300 3.36 -26.37 2.03
N GLU A 301 3.74 -27.64 1.97
CA GLU A 301 4.61 -28.17 0.91
C GLU A 301 3.92 -28.19 -0.47
N VAL A 302 2.65 -28.56 -0.55
CA VAL A 302 1.95 -28.66 -1.84
C VAL A 302 1.59 -27.27 -2.39
N LEU A 303 1.20 -26.34 -1.52
CA LEU A 303 0.80 -24.98 -1.90
C LEU A 303 2.00 -24.04 -2.01
N GLY A 304 3.16 -24.39 -1.44
CA GLY A 304 4.36 -23.56 -1.46
C GLY A 304 4.26 -22.31 -0.57
N ILE A 305 3.54 -22.42 0.55
CA ILE A 305 3.28 -21.31 1.49
C ILE A 305 3.85 -21.62 2.88
N GLU A 306 4.35 -20.59 3.57
CA GLU A 306 5.05 -20.75 4.85
C GLU A 306 4.12 -21.04 6.03
N GLN A 307 2.86 -20.57 5.98
CA GLN A 307 1.95 -20.65 7.11
C GLN A 307 0.53 -21.03 6.66
N VAL A 308 -0.02 -22.06 7.31
CA VAL A 308 -1.38 -22.59 7.10
C VAL A 308 -2.07 -22.70 8.46
N GLY A 309 -3.18 -22.01 8.64
CA GLY A 309 -4.09 -22.14 9.78
C GLY A 309 -5.03 -23.33 9.63
N ILE A 310 -5.51 -23.88 10.75
CA ILE A 310 -6.36 -25.09 10.69
C ILE A 310 -7.74 -24.87 10.06
N HIS A 311 -8.19 -23.62 9.99
CA HIS A 311 -9.46 -23.21 9.40
C HIS A 311 -9.29 -22.63 8.00
N ASP A 312 -8.07 -22.53 7.49
CA ASP A 312 -7.83 -22.04 6.15
C ASP A 312 -8.37 -23.07 5.16
N ASN A 313 -9.02 -22.58 4.11
CA ASN A 313 -9.56 -23.44 3.07
C ASN A 313 -8.49 -23.69 1.99
N PHE A 314 -8.29 -24.95 1.63
CA PHE A 314 -7.30 -25.38 0.64
C PHE A 314 -7.39 -24.62 -0.69
N PHE A 315 -8.61 -24.46 -1.21
CA PHE A 315 -8.86 -23.80 -2.48
C PHE A 315 -8.75 -22.29 -2.36
N ASP A 316 -9.14 -21.75 -1.20
CA ASP A 316 -8.93 -20.35 -0.89
C ASP A 316 -7.45 -20.03 -0.72
N LEU A 317 -6.58 -20.99 -0.39
CA LEU A 317 -5.12 -20.85 -0.37
C LEU A 317 -4.45 -21.04 -1.75
N GLY A 318 -5.23 -21.09 -2.84
CA GLY A 318 -4.72 -21.26 -4.20
C GLY A 318 -4.60 -22.72 -4.64
N GLY A 319 -5.09 -23.67 -3.85
CA GLY A 319 -5.18 -25.07 -4.22
C GLY A 319 -6.11 -25.30 -5.41
N HIS A 320 -5.74 -26.24 -6.29
CA HIS A 320 -6.57 -26.67 -7.42
C HIS A 320 -6.60 -28.20 -7.53
N SER A 321 -7.43 -28.76 -8.40
CA SER A 321 -7.70 -30.21 -8.46
C SER A 321 -6.46 -31.09 -8.59
N LEU A 322 -5.45 -30.67 -9.37
CA LEU A 322 -4.18 -31.39 -9.46
C LEU A 322 -3.41 -31.39 -8.12
N MET A 323 -3.32 -30.24 -7.43
CA MET A 323 -2.73 -30.16 -6.09
C MET A 323 -3.55 -30.94 -5.07
N ALA A 324 -4.88 -30.89 -5.13
CA ALA A 324 -5.76 -31.69 -4.27
C ALA A 324 -5.49 -33.20 -4.44
N THR A 325 -5.22 -33.65 -5.67
CA THR A 325 -4.83 -35.04 -5.94
C THR A 325 -3.47 -35.38 -5.31
N GLN A 326 -2.50 -34.46 -5.34
CA GLN A 326 -1.21 -34.63 -4.65
C GLN A 326 -1.39 -34.69 -3.13
N VAL A 327 -2.21 -33.83 -2.55
CA VAL A 327 -2.56 -33.85 -1.12
C VAL A 327 -3.17 -35.20 -0.75
N VAL A 328 -4.20 -35.65 -1.48
CA VAL A 328 -4.86 -36.93 -1.24
C VAL A 328 -3.86 -38.09 -1.25
N SER A 329 -2.94 -38.11 -2.22
CA SER A 329 -1.89 -39.13 -2.32
C SER A 329 -0.95 -39.11 -1.10
N ARG A 330 -0.47 -37.92 -0.70
CA ARG A 330 0.43 -37.77 0.46
C ARG A 330 -0.26 -38.10 1.77
N VAL A 331 -1.50 -37.67 1.97
CA VAL A 331 -2.31 -38.02 3.14
C VAL A 331 -2.49 -39.54 3.22
N ARG A 332 -2.76 -40.21 2.10
CA ARG A 332 -2.84 -41.68 2.07
C ARG A 332 -1.52 -42.34 2.49
N GLN A 333 -0.39 -41.83 2.02
CA GLN A 333 0.94 -42.33 2.40
C GLN A 333 1.24 -42.11 3.89
N THR A 334 0.92 -40.94 4.44
CA THR A 334 1.23 -40.57 5.82
C THR A 334 0.31 -41.25 6.84
N PHE A 335 -0.99 -41.39 6.54
CA PHE A 335 -1.99 -41.82 7.51
C PHE A 335 -2.58 -43.22 7.24
N GLY A 336 -2.35 -43.81 6.06
CA GLY A 336 -2.86 -45.12 5.66
C GLY A 336 -4.35 -45.15 5.29
N ASN A 337 -5.04 -44.00 5.36
CA ASN A 337 -6.49 -43.89 5.17
C ASN A 337 -6.84 -43.45 3.74
N GLU A 338 -7.98 -43.92 3.23
CA GLU A 338 -8.57 -43.43 1.97
C GLU A 338 -9.27 -42.09 2.18
N LEU A 339 -8.49 -41.00 2.21
CA LEU A 339 -9.04 -39.68 1.94
C LEU A 339 -9.39 -39.64 0.44
N THR A 340 -10.68 -39.50 0.11
CA THR A 340 -11.09 -39.32 -1.29
C THR A 340 -11.02 -37.86 -1.68
N LEU A 341 -10.87 -37.59 -2.98
CA LEU A 341 -10.92 -36.22 -3.51
C LEU A 341 -12.25 -35.55 -3.16
N GLN A 342 -13.36 -36.30 -3.23
CA GLN A 342 -14.68 -35.82 -2.82
C GLN A 342 -14.70 -35.30 -1.38
N ARG A 343 -14.12 -36.03 -0.42
CA ARG A 343 -14.06 -35.59 0.98
C ARG A 343 -13.17 -34.36 1.20
N LEU A 344 -12.19 -34.15 0.33
CA LEU A 344 -11.39 -32.92 0.33
C LEU A 344 -12.23 -31.72 -0.10
N PHE A 345 -13.09 -31.87 -1.12
CA PHE A 345 -14.03 -30.83 -1.52
C PHE A 345 -15.13 -30.57 -0.47
N GLU A 346 -15.68 -31.62 0.15
CA GLU A 346 -16.73 -31.48 1.18
C GLU A 346 -16.25 -30.84 2.49
N SER A 347 -14.94 -30.89 2.77
CA SER A 347 -14.37 -30.38 4.02
C SER A 347 -12.98 -29.82 3.78
N PRO A 348 -12.85 -28.71 3.04
CA PRO A 348 -11.58 -28.25 2.49
C PRO A 348 -10.72 -27.50 3.51
N THR A 349 -10.84 -27.82 4.80
CA THR A 349 -10.05 -27.24 5.91
C THR A 349 -9.24 -28.33 6.61
N ILE A 350 -8.08 -28.00 7.19
CA ILE A 350 -7.30 -28.96 7.99
C ILE A 350 -8.15 -29.55 9.11
N ALA A 351 -8.95 -28.73 9.80
CA ALA A 351 -9.85 -29.16 10.86
C ALA A 351 -10.90 -30.16 10.37
N GLY A 352 -11.50 -29.92 9.20
CA GLY A 352 -12.47 -30.81 8.58
C GLY A 352 -11.86 -32.15 8.17
N ILE A 353 -10.69 -32.12 7.52
CA ILE A 353 -9.97 -33.33 7.09
C ILE A 353 -9.47 -34.13 8.28
N ALA A 354 -8.91 -33.48 9.30
CA ALA A 354 -8.45 -34.15 10.52
C ALA A 354 -9.59 -34.94 11.18
N LYS A 355 -10.77 -34.34 11.30
CA LYS A 355 -11.96 -35.01 11.83
C LYS A 355 -12.35 -36.24 11.01
N ASN A 356 -12.33 -36.14 9.68
CA ASN A 356 -12.63 -37.27 8.78
C ASN A 356 -11.61 -38.42 8.92
N ILE A 357 -10.32 -38.09 9.06
CA ILE A 357 -9.25 -39.08 9.27
C ILE A 357 -9.39 -39.77 10.62
N GLU A 358 -9.72 -39.01 11.67
CA GLU A 358 -9.91 -39.55 13.02
C GLU A 358 -11.12 -40.47 13.10
N VAL A 359 -12.24 -40.12 12.45
CA VAL A 359 -13.42 -40.99 12.34
C VAL A 359 -13.09 -42.28 11.58
N LEU A 360 -12.35 -42.19 10.46
CA LEU A 360 -11.92 -43.37 9.70
C LEU A 360 -10.98 -44.30 10.49
N ARG A 361 -10.19 -43.77 11.44
CA ARG A 361 -9.33 -44.57 12.32
C ARG A 361 -10.09 -45.30 13.42
N GLN A 362 -11.30 -44.84 13.77
CA GLN A 362 -12.13 -45.44 14.81
C GLN A 362 -13.06 -46.54 14.28
N LEU A 363 -13.19 -46.69 12.96
CA LEU A 363 -13.93 -47.78 12.34
C LEU A 363 -13.05 -49.05 12.28
N PRO A 364 -13.53 -50.22 12.74
CA PRO A 364 -12.79 -51.48 12.63
C PRO A 364 -12.44 -51.81 11.18
N GLN A 365 -11.15 -52.05 10.91
CA GLN A 365 -10.58 -52.44 9.61
C GLN A 365 -10.93 -53.88 9.18
N ASP A 366 -12.16 -54.33 9.42
CA ASP A 366 -12.58 -55.70 9.13
C ASP A 366 -13.92 -55.70 8.39
N LYS A 367 -13.84 -55.39 7.09
CA LYS A 367 -14.74 -55.83 6.01
C LYS A 367 -14.29 -55.25 4.65
N THR A 368 -13.14 -55.71 4.19
CA THR A 368 -12.80 -55.67 2.75
C THR A 368 -12.59 -57.09 2.28
N THR A 369 -13.67 -57.85 2.18
CA THR A 369 -13.68 -59.11 1.43
C THR A 369 -15.09 -59.35 0.89
N LEU A 370 -15.27 -59.02 -0.40
CA LEU A 370 -16.28 -59.52 -1.35
C LEU A 370 -17.75 -59.19 -0.98
N ILE A 371 -18.53 -58.53 -1.83
CA ILE A 371 -19.14 -59.09 -3.04
C ILE A 371 -19.18 -58.01 -4.15
N SER A 372 -18.82 -58.43 -5.36
CA SER A 372 -19.05 -57.72 -6.62
C SER A 372 -20.55 -57.61 -6.94
N GLU A 373 -21.08 -56.39 -7.01
CA GLU A 373 -22.47 -56.11 -7.46
C GLU A 373 -22.68 -56.26 -8.98
N THR A 374 -21.92 -57.13 -9.65
CA THR A 374 -22.07 -57.40 -11.09
C THR A 374 -22.49 -58.83 -11.46
N GLU A 375 -22.71 -59.73 -10.50
CA GLU A 375 -23.16 -61.11 -10.80
C GLU A 375 -24.60 -61.45 -10.32
N GLU A 376 -25.29 -60.54 -9.61
CA GLU A 376 -26.67 -60.80 -9.16
C GLU A 376 -27.76 -60.42 -10.17
N TYR A 377 -27.40 -59.76 -11.28
CA TYR A 377 -28.35 -59.36 -12.32
C TYR A 377 -28.63 -60.44 -13.39
N GLU A 378 -27.75 -61.45 -13.54
CA GLU A 378 -27.95 -62.53 -14.53
C GLU A 378 -28.70 -63.76 -13.98
N ARG A 379 -29.06 -63.80 -12.69
CA ARG A 379 -29.92 -64.89 -12.14
C ARG A 379 -31.41 -64.58 -12.08
N PHE A 380 -31.83 -63.39 -12.50
CA PHE A 380 -33.25 -63.01 -12.52
C PHE A 380 -33.80 -62.63 -13.90
N VAL A 381 -32.98 -62.60 -14.95
CA VAL A 381 -33.44 -62.45 -16.35
C VAL A 381 -32.51 -63.23 -17.29
N LEU A 382 -32.69 -64.56 -17.35
CA LEU A 382 -32.72 -65.44 -18.54
C LEU A 382 -32.54 -66.91 -18.17
#